data_AF-I2F2T7-F1
#
_entry.id   AF-I2F2T7-F1
#
_cell.length_a   1.000
_cell.length_b   1.000
_cell.length_c   1.000
_cell.angle_alpha   90.00
_cell.angle_beta   90.00
_cell.angle_gamma   90.00
#
_symmetry.space_group_name_H-M   'P 1'
#
loop_
_entity.id
_entity.type
_entity.pdbx_description
1 polymer ?
#
loop_
_entity_poly.entity_id
_entity_poly.type
_entity_poly.pdbx_seq_one_letter_code
_entity_poly.pdbx_strand_id
1 'polypeptide(L)'
;MKRITFTSESTERCQLIFGKNMIEKLPESIRVVDSGFKKSFAGNLKSEYLMPGGEHIKSIDRVFEIYQLVRVSRCKAVTAIGGGSIIDLVGYACAGHTEVEKLFLFPTTTVGQIMPAINGFKLNFEFVKDLLCANGIPDRVFIDSSISYKEYLDSSRSDLLFPLLVALSFDMRLFKYISNLVASGKEITEEQWDDIVFSSVKAYLKGIELKKPFVGAETAGLIETASRLRAGNRAAVILGAMVELRLAREFSNNDVKSSEVFSV
;
A
#
# COMPACT_ATOMS: atom_id res chain seq x y z
N MET A 1 20.42 6.29 0.77
CA MET A 1 19.52 5.10 0.82
C MET A 1 19.07 4.95 2.26
N LYS A 2 17.80 5.23 2.55
CA LYS A 2 17.22 5.13 3.91
C LYS A 2 16.76 3.67 4.13
N ARG A 3 16.82 3.15 5.35
CA ARG A 3 16.35 1.78 5.68
C ARG A 3 15.56 1.78 6.98
N ILE A 4 14.49 0.97 7.03
CA ILE A 4 13.73 0.68 8.25
C ILE A 4 13.67 -0.85 8.39
N THR A 5 13.93 -1.36 9.59
CA THR A 5 13.75 -2.77 9.90
C THR A 5 12.47 -2.93 10.71
N PHE A 6 11.52 -3.69 10.18
CA PHE A 6 10.31 -4.09 10.88
C PHE A 6 10.49 -5.52 11.42
N THR A 7 10.01 -5.77 12.64
CA THR A 7 9.97 -7.11 13.24
C THR A 7 8.51 -7.40 13.61
N SER A 8 7.96 -8.48 13.08
CA SER A 8 6.58 -8.91 13.38
C SER A 8 6.46 -9.47 14.79
N GLU A 9 5.22 -9.68 15.25
CA GLU A 9 4.94 -10.41 16.50
C GLU A 9 5.51 -11.84 16.48
N SER A 10 5.57 -12.47 15.29
CA SER A 10 6.20 -13.79 15.04
C SER A 10 7.73 -13.76 14.97
N THR A 11 8.37 -12.61 15.25
CA THR A 11 9.83 -12.37 15.17
C THR A 11 10.46 -12.45 13.78
N GLU A 12 9.63 -12.56 12.74
CA GLU A 12 10.06 -12.44 11.36
C GLU A 12 10.50 -11.00 11.07
N ARG A 13 11.48 -10.83 10.19
CA ARG A 13 12.07 -9.51 9.90
C ARG A 13 11.82 -9.12 8.45
N CYS A 14 11.32 -7.89 8.26
CA CYS A 14 11.18 -7.25 6.97
C CYS A 14 12.06 -6.00 6.90
N GLN A 15 12.83 -5.84 5.81
CA GLN A 15 13.59 -4.60 5.56
C GLN A 15 12.88 -3.73 4.53
N LEU A 16 12.51 -2.51 4.92
CA LEU A 16 12.03 -1.48 4.01
C LEU A 16 13.22 -0.65 3.54
N ILE A 17 13.46 -0.62 2.24
CA ILE A 17 14.64 -0.01 1.62
C ILE A 17 14.18 1.09 0.68
N PHE A 18 14.60 2.33 0.96
CA PHE A 18 14.22 3.52 0.21
C PHE A 18 15.37 4.00 -0.69
N GLY A 19 15.07 4.28 -1.94
CA GLY A 19 16.00 4.90 -2.86
C GLY A 19 15.42 5.13 -4.24
N LYS A 20 16.24 5.67 -5.13
CA LYS A 20 15.90 5.83 -6.56
C LYS A 20 16.43 4.67 -7.39
N ASN A 21 15.75 4.40 -8.50
CA ASN A 21 16.03 3.32 -9.45
C ASN A 21 16.15 1.96 -8.74
N MET A 22 15.25 1.70 -7.80
CA MET A 22 15.32 0.49 -6.97
C MET A 22 14.95 -0.77 -7.75
N ILE A 23 14.24 -0.64 -8.87
CA ILE A 23 13.85 -1.76 -9.73
C ILE A 23 15.06 -2.50 -10.31
N GLU A 24 16.16 -1.78 -10.58
CA GLU A 24 17.43 -2.34 -11.07
C GLU A 24 18.19 -3.10 -9.97
N LYS A 25 17.87 -2.83 -8.71
CA LYS A 25 18.49 -3.42 -7.52
C LYS A 25 17.68 -4.59 -6.94
N LEU A 26 16.59 -4.97 -7.61
CA LEU A 26 15.77 -6.10 -7.19
C LEU A 26 16.58 -7.40 -7.29
N PRO A 27 16.53 -8.27 -6.26
CA PRO A 27 17.16 -9.59 -6.31
C PRO A 27 16.63 -10.44 -7.47
N GLU A 28 17.44 -11.42 -7.89
CA GLU A 28 16.99 -12.45 -8.81
C GLU A 28 15.78 -13.20 -8.20
N SER A 29 14.72 -13.31 -9.00
CA SER A 29 13.43 -13.83 -8.56
C SER A 29 12.51 -14.05 -9.76
N ILE A 30 11.46 -14.83 -9.57
CA ILE A 30 10.27 -14.79 -10.43
C ILE A 30 9.61 -13.44 -10.22
N ARG A 31 9.39 -12.65 -11.29
CA ARG A 31 8.80 -11.32 -11.18
C ARG A 31 7.36 -11.34 -11.64
N VAL A 32 6.42 -11.18 -10.72
CA VAL A 32 5.00 -11.01 -11.07
C VAL A 32 4.73 -9.52 -11.16
N VAL A 33 4.35 -9.04 -12.33
CA VAL A 33 4.36 -7.61 -12.68
C VAL A 33 2.97 -7.15 -13.12
N ASP A 34 2.53 -6.05 -12.53
CA ASP A 34 1.33 -5.33 -12.95
C ASP A 34 1.51 -4.83 -14.39
N SER A 35 0.66 -5.31 -15.29
CA SER A 35 0.66 -4.94 -16.70
C SER A 35 0.39 -3.46 -16.95
N GLY A 36 -0.35 -2.77 -16.06
CA GLY A 36 -0.53 -1.33 -16.09
C GLY A 36 0.77 -0.58 -15.80
N PHE A 37 1.49 -1.00 -14.76
CA PHE A 37 2.82 -0.46 -14.47
C PHE A 37 3.79 -0.73 -15.62
N LYS A 38 3.83 -1.96 -16.14
CA LYS A 38 4.72 -2.34 -17.24
C LYS A 38 4.56 -1.45 -18.47
N LYS A 39 3.33 -1.04 -18.83
CA LYS A 39 3.08 -0.13 -19.95
C LYS A 39 3.71 1.24 -19.76
N SER A 40 3.75 1.72 -18.51
CA SER A 40 4.34 3.02 -18.15
C SER A 40 5.86 2.97 -17.96
N PHE A 41 6.40 1.77 -17.75
CA PHE A 41 7.81 1.52 -17.46
C PHE A 41 8.55 1.08 -18.72
N ALA A 42 9.46 1.93 -19.23
CA ALA A 42 10.20 1.68 -20.48
C ALA A 42 11.31 0.60 -20.36
N GLY A 43 11.58 0.08 -19.17
CA GLY A 43 12.66 -0.88 -18.95
C GLY A 43 12.26 -2.34 -19.20
N ASN A 44 13.26 -3.15 -19.58
CA ASN A 44 13.11 -4.60 -19.69
C ASN A 44 13.38 -5.27 -18.34
N LEU A 45 12.43 -6.10 -17.89
CA LEU A 45 12.61 -6.96 -16.72
C LEU A 45 12.81 -8.39 -17.22
N LYS A 46 13.86 -9.06 -16.72
CA LYS A 46 14.06 -10.48 -16.98
C LYS A 46 13.03 -11.29 -16.17
N SER A 47 12.55 -12.38 -16.76
CA SER A 47 11.66 -13.34 -16.08
C SER A 47 10.37 -12.71 -15.53
N GLU A 48 9.76 -11.80 -16.28
CA GLU A 48 8.48 -11.18 -15.93
C GLU A 48 7.29 -12.06 -16.31
N TYR A 49 6.34 -12.17 -15.40
CA TYR A 49 5.00 -12.69 -15.62
C TYR A 49 4.00 -11.57 -15.43
N LEU A 50 3.27 -11.21 -16.49
CA LEU A 50 2.35 -10.09 -16.47
C LEU A 50 0.97 -10.51 -15.95
N MET A 51 0.42 -9.73 -15.02
CA MET A 51 -0.95 -9.85 -14.55
C MET A 51 -1.69 -8.51 -14.65
N PRO A 52 -3.02 -8.50 -14.83
CA PRO A 52 -3.78 -7.28 -14.73
C PRO A 52 -3.79 -6.78 -13.28
N GLY A 53 -3.56 -5.48 -13.10
CA GLY A 53 -3.69 -4.82 -11.80
C GLY A 53 -5.15 -4.57 -11.42
N GLY A 54 -5.37 -4.12 -10.18
CA GLY A 54 -6.68 -3.74 -9.66
C GLY A 54 -7.36 -4.83 -8.83
N GLU A 55 -8.47 -4.45 -8.20
CA GLU A 55 -9.06 -5.21 -7.09
C GLU A 55 -9.56 -6.61 -7.47
N HIS A 56 -9.98 -6.79 -8.72
CA HIS A 56 -10.47 -8.08 -9.25
C HIS A 56 -9.39 -9.18 -9.26
N ILE A 57 -8.10 -8.85 -9.19
CA ILE A 57 -7.02 -9.84 -9.17
C ILE A 57 -6.92 -10.53 -7.80
N LYS A 58 -7.46 -9.93 -6.74
CA LYS A 58 -7.47 -10.47 -5.37
C LYS A 58 -8.49 -11.62 -5.22
N SER A 59 -8.30 -12.69 -5.99
CA SER A 59 -9.15 -13.88 -5.99
C SER A 59 -8.33 -15.13 -5.66
N ILE A 60 -8.95 -16.05 -4.92
CA ILE A 60 -8.37 -17.36 -4.61
C ILE A 60 -8.05 -18.17 -5.87
N ASP A 61 -8.82 -18.03 -6.94
CA ASP A 61 -8.57 -18.76 -8.20
C ASP A 61 -7.24 -18.35 -8.84
N ARG A 62 -6.85 -17.09 -8.68
CA ARG A 62 -5.60 -16.54 -9.23
C ARG A 62 -4.37 -17.01 -8.47
N VAL A 63 -4.53 -17.55 -7.25
CA VAL A 63 -3.42 -18.14 -6.48
C VAL A 63 -2.82 -19.34 -7.22
N PHE A 64 -3.64 -20.12 -7.92
CA PHE A 64 -3.16 -21.26 -8.70
C PHE A 64 -2.23 -20.86 -9.85
N GLU A 65 -2.41 -19.67 -10.44
CA GLU A 65 -1.48 -19.14 -11.45
C GLU A 65 -0.10 -18.91 -10.83
N ILE A 66 -0.03 -18.36 -9.62
CA ILE A 66 1.24 -18.17 -8.89
C ILE A 66 1.88 -19.52 -8.57
N TYR A 67 1.11 -20.52 -8.14
CA TYR A 67 1.63 -21.85 -7.83
C TYR A 67 2.20 -22.54 -9.06
N GLN A 68 1.55 -22.40 -10.22
CA GLN A 68 2.08 -22.91 -11.47
C GLN A 68 3.41 -22.26 -11.83
N LEU A 69 3.55 -20.94 -11.64
CA LEU A 69 4.81 -20.21 -11.89
C LEU A 69 5.94 -20.68 -10.98
N VAL A 70 5.66 -20.85 -9.69
CA VAL A 70 6.66 -21.36 -8.73
C VAL A 70 7.08 -22.77 -9.10
N ARG A 71 6.12 -23.66 -9.46
CA ARG A 71 6.38 -25.06 -9.80
C ARG A 71 7.27 -25.24 -11.04
N VAL A 72 7.11 -24.40 -12.07
CA VAL A 72 7.92 -24.50 -13.30
C VAL A 72 9.26 -23.77 -13.21
N SER A 73 9.46 -22.97 -12.16
CA SER A 73 10.67 -22.20 -11.94
C SER A 73 11.69 -22.97 -11.08
N ARG A 74 12.97 -22.76 -11.35
CA ARG A 74 14.06 -23.20 -10.47
C ARG A 74 14.38 -22.18 -9.38
N CYS A 75 13.89 -20.94 -9.51
CA CYS A 75 14.09 -19.89 -8.54
C CYS A 75 13.03 -19.97 -7.43
N LYS A 76 13.48 -19.95 -6.17
CA LYS A 76 12.64 -20.04 -4.97
C LYS A 76 12.33 -18.67 -4.36
N ALA A 77 12.66 -17.59 -5.07
CA ALA A 77 12.34 -16.22 -4.71
C ALA A 77 11.29 -15.63 -5.64
N VAL A 78 10.35 -14.87 -5.09
CA VAL A 78 9.29 -14.18 -5.84
C VAL A 78 9.33 -12.70 -5.53
N THR A 79 9.23 -11.85 -6.56
CA THR A 79 9.02 -10.41 -6.41
C THR A 79 7.67 -10.01 -6.98
N ALA A 80 6.83 -9.39 -6.15
CA ALA A 80 5.60 -8.73 -6.59
C ALA A 80 5.90 -7.26 -6.96
N ILE A 81 5.61 -6.88 -8.21
CA ILE A 81 5.84 -5.53 -8.75
C ILE A 81 4.49 -4.95 -9.16
N GLY A 82 3.92 -4.05 -8.36
CA GLY A 82 2.56 -3.57 -8.62
C GLY A 82 1.95 -2.74 -7.49
N GLY A 83 0.67 -2.42 -7.65
CA GLY A 83 -0.15 -1.89 -6.57
C GLY A 83 -0.50 -2.93 -5.51
N GLY A 84 -1.26 -2.49 -4.49
CA GLY A 84 -1.65 -3.33 -3.35
C GLY A 84 -2.31 -4.65 -3.75
N SER A 85 -3.17 -4.66 -4.77
CA SER A 85 -3.89 -5.87 -5.20
C SER A 85 -2.98 -6.98 -5.75
N ILE A 86 -1.94 -6.63 -6.53
CA ILE A 86 -0.94 -7.60 -7.02
C ILE A 86 -0.08 -8.11 -5.86
N ILE A 87 0.35 -7.19 -4.98
CA ILE A 87 1.14 -7.51 -3.80
C ILE A 87 0.38 -8.49 -2.88
N ASP A 88 -0.89 -8.23 -2.64
CA ASP A 88 -1.75 -9.08 -1.82
C ASP A 88 -1.93 -10.46 -2.43
N LEU A 89 -2.21 -10.56 -3.74
CA LEU A 89 -2.34 -11.85 -4.42
C LEU A 89 -1.05 -12.68 -4.30
N VAL A 90 0.07 -12.09 -4.70
CA VAL A 90 1.35 -12.80 -4.74
C VAL A 90 1.80 -13.16 -3.33
N GLY A 91 1.68 -12.23 -2.39
CA GLY A 91 2.04 -12.46 -1.00
C GLY A 91 1.18 -13.54 -0.35
N TYR A 92 -0.13 -13.54 -0.58
CA TYR A 92 -1.03 -14.59 -0.09
C TYR A 92 -0.62 -15.97 -0.63
N ALA A 93 -0.36 -16.06 -1.95
CA ALA A 93 0.10 -17.30 -2.57
C ALA A 93 1.43 -17.76 -1.97
N CYS A 94 2.44 -16.89 -1.89
CA CYS A 94 3.76 -17.21 -1.37
C CYS A 94 3.73 -17.65 0.10
N ALA A 95 2.91 -17.00 0.94
CA ALA A 95 2.75 -17.37 2.35
C ALA A 95 2.21 -18.80 2.54
N GLY A 96 1.43 -19.30 1.57
CA GLY A 96 0.90 -20.67 1.58
C GLY A 96 1.74 -21.70 0.82
N HIS A 97 2.87 -21.33 0.22
CA HIS A 97 3.62 -22.20 -0.69
C HIS A 97 5.01 -22.56 -0.14
N THR A 98 5.20 -23.83 0.25
CA THR A 98 6.41 -24.31 0.95
C THR A 98 7.71 -24.19 0.15
N GLU A 99 7.65 -24.15 -1.18
CA GLU A 99 8.84 -23.96 -2.01
C GLU A 99 9.24 -22.48 -2.19
N VAL A 100 8.47 -21.51 -1.69
CA VAL A 100 8.89 -20.10 -1.75
C VAL A 100 9.74 -19.79 -0.52
N GLU A 101 11.02 -19.53 -0.73
CA GLU A 101 11.99 -19.22 0.32
C GLU A 101 12.11 -17.71 0.60
N LYS A 102 11.82 -16.88 -0.42
CA LYS A 102 11.97 -15.42 -0.35
C LYS A 102 10.84 -14.69 -1.04
N LEU A 103 10.30 -13.67 -0.38
CA LEU A 103 9.31 -12.75 -0.93
C LEU A 103 9.82 -11.32 -0.88
N PHE A 104 9.81 -10.66 -2.04
CA PHE A 104 10.16 -9.25 -2.17
C PHE A 104 8.97 -8.46 -2.72
N LEU A 105 8.80 -7.24 -2.23
CA LEU A 105 7.76 -6.34 -2.72
C LEU A 105 8.39 -5.11 -3.37
N PHE A 106 7.85 -4.72 -4.52
CA PHE A 106 8.15 -3.47 -5.21
C PHE A 106 6.83 -2.72 -5.47
N PRO A 107 6.32 -1.98 -4.47
CA PRO A 107 5.10 -1.20 -4.63
C PRO A 107 5.26 -0.07 -5.64
N THR A 108 4.37 -0.03 -6.63
CA THR A 108 4.40 0.96 -7.73
C THR A 108 3.32 2.03 -7.62
N THR A 109 2.49 2.00 -6.57
CA THR A 109 1.45 3.00 -6.31
C THR A 109 1.74 3.76 -5.03
N THR A 110 1.26 5.00 -4.93
CA THR A 110 1.36 5.80 -3.68
C THR A 110 0.90 5.01 -2.46
N VAL A 111 -0.31 4.43 -2.52
CA VAL A 111 -0.93 3.63 -1.45
C VAL A 111 -0.02 2.47 -1.03
N GLY A 112 0.46 1.67 -1.98
CA GLY A 112 1.32 0.53 -1.68
C GLY A 112 2.70 0.91 -1.12
N GLN A 113 3.19 2.11 -1.44
CA GLN A 113 4.48 2.59 -0.92
C GLN A 113 4.37 3.12 0.50
N ILE A 114 3.31 3.87 0.82
CA ILE A 114 3.13 4.47 2.15
C ILE A 114 2.53 3.50 3.18
N MET A 115 1.79 2.49 2.71
CA MET A 115 1.17 1.42 3.50
C MET A 115 1.65 0.05 3.01
N PRO A 116 2.96 -0.27 3.16
CA PRO A 116 3.50 -1.51 2.65
C PRO A 116 2.86 -2.73 3.32
N ALA A 117 2.60 -3.78 2.55
CA ALA A 117 1.97 -5.02 3.02
C ALA A 117 2.94 -5.83 3.92
N ILE A 118 2.90 -5.52 5.21
CA ILE A 118 3.73 -6.17 6.25
C ILE A 118 2.90 -6.71 7.43
N ASN A 119 1.57 -6.60 7.35
CA ASN A 119 0.62 -7.10 8.36
C ASN A 119 -0.28 -8.19 7.76
N GLY A 120 0.35 -9.14 7.06
CA GLY A 120 -0.31 -10.18 6.29
C GLY A 120 -0.80 -9.72 4.91
N PHE A 121 -1.27 -10.69 4.15
CA PHE A 121 -1.80 -10.54 2.80
C PHE A 121 -3.25 -10.97 2.75
N LYS A 122 -4.06 -10.26 1.98
CA LYS A 122 -5.52 -10.41 2.02
C LYS A 122 -6.10 -10.70 0.64
N LEU A 123 -7.05 -11.60 0.50
CA LEU A 123 -7.83 -11.79 -0.73
C LEU A 123 -9.31 -11.54 -0.49
N ASN A 124 -10.01 -11.19 -1.57
CA ASN A 124 -11.46 -11.08 -1.56
C ASN A 124 -12.07 -12.47 -1.78
N PHE A 125 -13.26 -12.68 -1.22
CA PHE A 125 -14.01 -13.91 -1.44
C PHE A 125 -15.51 -13.62 -1.32
N GLU A 126 -16.32 -14.20 -2.23
CA GLU A 126 -17.78 -13.99 -2.25
C GLU A 126 -18.21 -12.50 -2.20
N PHE A 127 -17.51 -11.65 -2.96
CA PHE A 127 -17.70 -10.18 -3.00
C PHE A 127 -17.44 -9.43 -1.68
N VAL A 128 -16.86 -10.11 -0.68
CA VAL A 128 -16.42 -9.50 0.58
C VAL A 128 -14.96 -9.11 0.47
N LYS A 129 -14.67 -7.85 0.80
CA LYS A 129 -13.32 -7.29 0.81
C LYS A 129 -12.48 -8.01 1.87
N ASP A 130 -11.28 -8.44 1.48
CA ASP A 130 -10.24 -8.93 2.39
C ASP A 130 -10.68 -10.06 3.36
N LEU A 131 -11.59 -10.92 2.91
CA LEU A 131 -12.15 -11.99 3.73
C LEU A 131 -11.15 -13.12 4.03
N LEU A 132 -10.24 -13.41 3.10
CA LEU A 132 -9.23 -14.46 3.28
C LEU A 132 -7.89 -13.81 3.65
N CYS A 133 -7.23 -14.30 4.70
CA CYS A 133 -5.97 -13.74 5.21
C CYS A 133 -4.87 -14.79 5.29
N ALA A 134 -3.63 -14.37 5.00
CA ALA A 134 -2.42 -15.16 5.24
C ALA A 134 -1.42 -14.33 6.05
N ASN A 135 -0.85 -14.93 7.11
CA ASN A 135 -0.03 -14.24 8.12
C ASN A 135 1.46 -14.09 7.75
N GLY A 136 1.82 -14.15 6.47
CA GLY A 136 3.22 -13.97 6.04
C GLY A 136 3.65 -12.50 5.98
N ILE A 137 4.95 -12.25 6.11
CA ILE A 137 5.58 -10.96 5.81
C ILE A 137 6.65 -11.12 4.72
N PRO A 138 6.94 -10.07 3.93
CA PRO A 138 8.02 -10.13 2.96
C PRO A 138 9.41 -10.00 3.63
N ASP A 139 10.45 -10.51 2.99
CA ASP A 139 11.83 -10.29 3.43
C ASP A 139 12.24 -8.82 3.26
N ARG A 140 11.86 -8.23 2.12
CA ARG A 140 12.21 -6.84 1.76
C ARG A 140 11.10 -6.16 0.99
N VAL A 141 10.92 -4.88 1.28
CA VAL A 141 10.09 -3.95 0.50
C VAL A 141 11.00 -2.87 -0.06
N PHE A 142 10.99 -2.72 -1.38
CA PHE A 142 11.79 -1.74 -2.11
C PHE A 142 10.90 -0.56 -2.50
N ILE A 143 11.13 0.59 -1.87
CA ILE A 143 10.30 1.79 -2.05
C ILE A 143 11.08 2.79 -2.90
N ASP A 144 10.49 3.11 -4.06
CA ASP A 144 11.00 4.11 -5.00
C ASP A 144 9.97 5.24 -5.17
N SER A 145 10.15 6.30 -4.39
CA SER A 145 9.24 7.45 -4.33
C SER A 145 9.15 8.21 -5.67
N SER A 146 10.14 8.06 -6.56
CA SER A 146 10.10 8.69 -7.89
C SER A 146 8.96 8.13 -8.76
N ILE A 147 8.58 6.86 -8.54
CA ILE A 147 7.49 6.20 -9.26
C ILE A 147 6.14 6.78 -8.82
N SER A 148 5.90 6.84 -7.51
CA SER A 148 4.65 7.42 -6.97
C SER A 148 4.58 8.92 -7.18
N TYR A 149 5.72 9.63 -7.23
CA TYR A 149 5.77 11.04 -7.58
C TYR A 149 5.28 11.29 -9.01
N LYS A 150 5.74 10.45 -9.96
CA LYS A 150 5.26 10.52 -11.34
C LYS A 150 3.76 10.25 -11.43
N GLU A 151 3.24 9.25 -10.70
CA GLU A 151 1.81 8.99 -10.62
C GLU A 151 1.02 10.18 -10.05
N TYR A 152 1.54 10.82 -9.00
CA TYR A 152 0.98 12.02 -8.39
C TYR A 152 0.90 13.20 -9.39
N LEU A 153 1.92 13.39 -10.22
CA LEU A 153 1.95 14.43 -11.26
C LEU A 153 1.00 14.11 -12.43
N ASP A 154 1.04 12.88 -12.93
CA ASP A 154 0.40 12.50 -14.20
C ASP A 154 -1.09 12.16 -14.05
N SER A 155 -1.48 11.54 -12.94
CA SER A 155 -2.79 10.88 -12.83
C SER A 155 -3.76 11.61 -11.90
N SER A 156 -3.35 11.91 -10.67
CA SER A 156 -4.23 12.61 -9.73
C SER A 156 -3.50 13.19 -8.53
N ARG A 157 -3.64 14.50 -8.34
CA ARG A 157 -3.24 15.17 -7.09
C ARG A 157 -3.99 14.65 -5.85
N SER A 158 -5.08 13.88 -6.04
CA SER A 158 -5.78 13.20 -4.94
C SER A 158 -4.90 12.17 -4.23
N ASP A 159 -3.80 11.71 -4.83
CA ASP A 159 -2.89 10.77 -4.18
C ASP A 159 -2.23 11.34 -2.94
N LEU A 160 -2.19 12.66 -2.80
CA LEU A 160 -1.76 13.33 -1.58
C LEU A 160 -2.74 13.13 -0.40
N LEU A 161 -4.00 12.75 -0.67
CA LEU A 161 -4.98 12.50 0.39
C LEU A 161 -4.59 11.28 1.23
N PHE A 162 -3.99 10.24 0.65
CA PHE A 162 -3.60 9.05 1.40
C PHE A 162 -2.52 9.32 2.46
N PRO A 163 -1.36 9.94 2.14
CA PRO A 163 -0.40 10.29 3.16
C PRO A 163 -0.97 11.31 4.15
N LEU A 164 -1.86 12.22 3.73
CA LEU A 164 -2.55 13.15 4.63
C LEU A 164 -3.43 12.42 5.65
N LEU A 165 -4.22 11.42 5.23
CA LEU A 165 -5.09 10.63 6.10
C LEU A 165 -4.29 9.75 7.07
N VAL A 166 -3.20 9.13 6.59
CA VAL A 166 -2.27 8.38 7.45
C VAL A 166 -1.62 9.31 8.49
N ALA A 167 -1.19 10.50 8.07
CA ALA A 167 -0.61 11.50 8.96
C ALA A 167 -1.61 12.01 9.99
N LEU A 168 -2.84 12.35 9.57
CA LEU A 168 -3.92 12.75 10.47
C LEU A 168 -4.16 11.71 11.58
N SER A 169 -4.04 10.44 11.22
CA SER A 169 -4.30 9.32 12.12
C SER A 169 -3.17 9.08 13.12
N PHE A 170 -1.90 9.22 12.70
CA PHE A 170 -0.78 8.69 13.48
C PHE A 170 0.39 9.67 13.72
N ASP A 171 0.48 10.77 12.96
CA ASP A 171 1.55 11.76 13.06
C ASP A 171 1.06 13.19 12.76
N MET A 172 0.66 13.92 13.81
CA MET A 172 0.18 15.30 13.72
C MET A 172 1.24 16.28 13.19
N ARG A 173 2.54 16.01 13.35
CA ARG A 173 3.59 16.88 12.81
C ARG A 173 3.67 16.73 11.30
N LEU A 174 3.62 15.50 10.82
CA LEU A 174 3.53 15.20 9.38
C LEU A 174 2.25 15.79 8.79
N PHE A 175 1.11 15.67 9.48
CA PHE A 175 -0.15 16.24 9.03
C PHE A 175 -0.04 17.74 8.82
N LYS A 176 0.47 18.48 9.82
CA LYS A 176 0.70 19.94 9.70
C LYS A 176 1.66 20.28 8.57
N TYR A 177 2.74 19.51 8.40
CA TYR A 177 3.69 19.70 7.32
C TYR A 177 3.02 19.58 5.94
N ILE A 178 2.29 18.48 5.68
CA ILE A 178 1.59 18.27 4.42
C ILE A 178 0.53 19.35 4.20
N SER A 179 -0.28 19.66 5.23
CA SER A 179 -1.32 20.70 5.15
C SER A 179 -0.75 22.07 4.81
N ASN A 180 0.41 22.44 5.38
CA ASN A 180 1.08 23.70 5.06
C ASN A 180 1.61 23.73 3.62
N LEU A 181 2.13 22.61 3.11
CA LEU A 181 2.54 22.52 1.70
C LEU A 181 1.35 22.75 0.77
N VAL A 182 0.22 22.09 1.05
CA VAL A 182 -1.02 22.26 0.28
C VAL A 182 -1.54 23.70 0.36
N ALA A 183 -1.60 24.27 1.57
CA ALA A 183 -2.07 25.64 1.79
C ALA A 183 -1.19 26.70 1.12
N SER A 184 0.11 26.42 0.93
CA SER A 184 1.02 27.33 0.23
C SER A 184 0.70 27.49 -1.26
N GLY A 185 -0.08 26.56 -1.84
CA GLY A 185 -0.40 26.52 -3.27
C GLY A 185 0.79 26.22 -4.19
N LYS A 186 1.99 26.01 -3.64
CA LYS A 186 3.18 25.65 -4.41
C LYS A 186 3.13 24.19 -4.80
N GLU A 187 3.73 23.87 -5.95
CA GLU A 187 3.91 22.48 -6.35
C GLU A 187 4.84 21.76 -5.38
N ILE A 188 4.42 20.56 -4.97
CA ILE A 188 5.22 19.66 -4.14
C ILE A 188 6.37 19.14 -5.01
N THR A 189 7.61 19.35 -4.56
CA THR A 189 8.80 18.87 -5.28
C THR A 189 9.00 17.36 -5.09
N GLU A 190 9.80 16.73 -5.94
CA GLU A 190 10.15 15.31 -5.80
C GLU A 190 10.83 15.01 -4.44
N GLU A 191 11.65 15.94 -3.95
CA GLU A 191 12.31 15.81 -2.64
C GLU A 191 11.31 15.86 -1.49
N GLN A 192 10.35 16.80 -1.55
CA GLN A 192 9.26 16.87 -0.58
C GLN A 192 8.40 15.60 -0.64
N TRP A 193 8.14 15.07 -1.83
CA TRP A 193 7.42 13.82 -1.98
C TRP A 193 8.18 12.63 -1.38
N ASP A 194 9.50 12.53 -1.55
CA ASP A 194 10.32 11.49 -0.89
C ASP A 194 10.17 11.56 0.64
N ASP A 195 10.22 12.76 1.21
CA ASP A 195 10.07 12.96 2.65
C ASP A 195 8.64 12.66 3.14
N ILE A 196 7.61 12.98 2.34
CA ILE A 196 6.22 12.62 2.60
C ILE A 196 6.07 11.10 2.61
N VAL A 197 6.57 10.39 1.59
CA VAL A 197 6.47 8.93 1.50
C VAL A 197 7.20 8.28 2.67
N PHE A 198 8.45 8.67 2.93
CA PHE A 198 9.23 8.13 4.05
C PHE A 198 8.58 8.36 5.41
N SER A 199 8.05 9.56 5.64
CA SER A 199 7.40 9.89 6.91
C SER A 199 6.04 9.21 7.07
N SER A 200 5.29 9.04 5.97
CA SER A 200 4.02 8.33 5.96
C SER A 200 4.20 6.85 6.29
N VAL A 201 5.25 6.21 5.78
CA VAL A 201 5.58 4.82 6.16
C VAL A 201 5.79 4.73 7.66
N LYS A 202 6.59 5.61 8.27
CA LYS A 202 6.80 5.60 9.74
C LYS A 202 5.48 5.78 10.51
N ALA A 203 4.63 6.70 10.06
CA ALA A 203 3.32 6.94 10.66
C ALA A 203 2.42 5.69 10.54
N TYR A 204 2.42 5.02 9.39
CA TYR A 204 1.69 3.77 9.18
C TYR A 204 2.20 2.63 10.05
N LEU A 205 3.52 2.45 10.18
CA LEU A 205 4.12 1.45 11.08
C LEU A 205 3.66 1.63 12.52
N LYS A 206 3.61 2.88 12.99
CA LYS A 206 3.05 3.22 14.31
C LYS A 206 1.56 2.84 14.42
N GLY A 207 0.78 3.02 13.35
CA GLY A 207 -0.61 2.56 13.29
C GLY A 207 -0.75 1.05 13.47
N ILE A 208 0.14 0.26 12.82
CA ILE A 208 0.21 -1.19 12.99
C ILE A 208 0.51 -1.56 14.45
N GLU A 209 1.52 -0.93 15.07
CA GLU A 209 1.87 -1.17 16.48
C GLU A 209 0.70 -0.87 17.43
N LEU A 210 -0.06 0.19 17.16
CA LEU A 210 -1.24 0.58 17.93
C LEU A 210 -2.48 -0.29 17.64
N LYS A 211 -2.43 -1.16 16.63
CA LYS A 211 -3.56 -1.94 16.12
C LYS A 211 -4.77 -1.06 15.80
N LYS A 212 -4.52 0.12 15.24
CA LYS A 212 -5.56 1.09 14.86
C LYS A 212 -5.57 1.31 13.35
N PRO A 213 -6.75 1.31 12.71
CA PRO A 213 -6.88 1.72 11.32
C PRO A 213 -6.64 3.23 11.20
N PHE A 214 -6.21 3.67 10.00
CA PHE A 214 -6.21 5.09 9.67
C PHE A 214 -7.64 5.54 9.30
N VAL A 215 -7.89 6.85 9.38
CA VAL A 215 -9.17 7.45 9.01
C VAL A 215 -9.56 7.09 7.57
N GLY A 216 -10.73 6.48 7.42
CA GLY A 216 -11.34 6.03 6.19
C GLY A 216 -11.15 4.54 5.90
N ALA A 217 -10.23 3.85 6.58
CA ALA A 217 -9.85 2.49 6.21
C ALA A 217 -10.96 1.45 6.44
N GLU A 218 -11.63 1.49 7.60
CA GLU A 218 -12.69 0.53 7.93
C GLU A 218 -13.93 0.77 7.06
N THR A 219 -14.35 2.02 6.96
CA THR A 219 -15.51 2.39 6.14
C THR A 219 -15.26 2.09 4.66
N ALA A 220 -14.02 2.25 4.17
CA ALA A 220 -13.67 1.85 2.81
C ALA A 220 -13.94 0.37 2.56
N GLY A 221 -13.50 -0.52 3.45
CA GLY A 221 -13.75 -1.96 3.30
C GLY A 221 -15.24 -2.31 3.26
N LEU A 222 -16.06 -1.59 4.04
CA LEU A 222 -17.51 -1.71 4.00
C LEU A 222 -18.10 -1.21 2.68
N ILE A 223 -17.63 -0.07 2.15
CA ILE A 223 -18.06 0.48 0.86
C ILE A 223 -17.69 -0.47 -0.28
N GLU A 224 -16.46 -0.99 -0.30
CA GLU A 224 -15.99 -1.94 -1.30
C GLU A 224 -16.87 -3.20 -1.27
N THR A 225 -17.12 -3.77 -0.09
CA THR A 225 -17.99 -4.94 0.08
C THR A 225 -19.43 -4.66 -0.35
N ALA A 226 -20.03 -3.56 0.11
CA ALA A 226 -21.41 -3.18 -0.24
C ALA A 226 -21.58 -2.94 -1.74
N SER A 227 -20.54 -2.44 -2.41
CA SER A 227 -20.51 -2.25 -3.86
C SER A 227 -20.29 -3.54 -4.67
N ARG A 228 -20.13 -4.69 -4.00
CA ARG A 228 -19.67 -5.95 -4.60
C ARG A 228 -18.33 -5.79 -5.32
N LEU A 229 -17.39 -5.09 -4.69
CA LEU A 229 -16.03 -4.82 -5.18
C LEU A 229 -15.98 -4.00 -6.49
N ARG A 230 -17.05 -3.26 -6.80
CA ARG A 230 -17.09 -2.36 -7.96
C ARG A 230 -16.50 -0.99 -7.66
N ALA A 231 -16.58 -0.55 -6.40
CA ALA A 231 -15.88 0.65 -5.96
C ALA A 231 -14.38 0.36 -5.87
N GLY A 232 -13.56 1.17 -6.54
CA GLY A 232 -12.11 1.08 -6.40
C GLY A 232 -11.64 1.60 -5.04
N ASN A 233 -10.58 1.00 -4.51
CA ASN A 233 -10.02 1.34 -3.20
C ASN A 233 -9.80 2.84 -2.97
N ARG A 234 -9.27 3.57 -3.97
CA ARG A 234 -9.04 5.01 -3.87
C ARG A 234 -10.33 5.79 -3.55
N ALA A 235 -11.39 5.53 -4.29
CA ALA A 235 -12.68 6.20 -4.08
C ALA A 235 -13.30 5.78 -2.74
N ALA A 236 -13.22 4.49 -2.40
CA ALA A 236 -13.77 3.96 -1.16
C ALA A 236 -13.08 4.57 0.09
N VAL A 237 -11.76 4.71 0.08
CA VAL A 237 -11.00 5.34 1.17
C VAL A 237 -11.34 6.82 1.32
N ILE A 238 -11.42 7.57 0.22
CA ILE A 238 -11.79 8.99 0.29
C ILE A 238 -13.21 9.17 0.82
N LEU A 239 -14.18 8.41 0.29
CA LEU A 239 -15.57 8.44 0.77
C LEU A 239 -15.68 7.98 2.22
N GLY A 240 -14.97 6.92 2.59
CA GLY A 240 -14.91 6.42 3.97
C GLY A 240 -14.39 7.48 4.93
N ALA A 241 -13.29 8.15 4.58
CA ALA A 241 -12.74 9.23 5.38
C ALA A 241 -13.71 10.40 5.53
N MET A 242 -14.41 10.79 4.45
CA MET A 242 -15.43 11.83 4.50
C MET A 242 -16.57 11.47 5.46
N VAL A 243 -17.05 10.22 5.41
CA VAL A 243 -18.10 9.72 6.31
C VAL A 243 -17.62 9.73 7.77
N GLU A 244 -16.45 9.15 8.04
CA GLU A 244 -15.89 9.06 9.40
C GLU A 244 -15.66 10.44 10.01
N LEU A 245 -15.06 11.37 9.27
CA LEU A 245 -14.82 12.75 9.75
C LEU A 245 -16.13 13.52 9.95
N ARG A 246 -17.13 13.30 9.09
CA ARG A 246 -18.45 13.92 9.24
C ARG A 246 -19.15 13.41 10.50
N LEU A 247 -19.14 12.10 10.72
CA LEU A 247 -19.71 11.49 11.93
C LEU A 247 -18.99 12.00 13.18
N ALA A 248 -17.65 12.03 13.17
CA ALA A 248 -16.86 12.57 14.25
C ALA A 248 -17.28 13.99 14.60
N ARG A 249 -17.43 14.89 13.60
CA ARG A 249 -17.89 16.27 13.85
C ARG A 249 -19.29 16.34 14.45
N GLU A 250 -20.24 15.57 13.94
CA GLU A 250 -21.63 15.58 14.42
C GLU A 250 -21.74 15.03 15.85
N PHE A 251 -21.01 13.96 16.18
CA PHE A 251 -20.99 13.40 17.54
C PHE A 251 -20.15 14.24 18.51
N SER A 252 -19.05 14.84 18.05
CA SER A 252 -18.21 15.76 18.85
C SER A 252 -18.90 17.09 19.18
N ASN A 253 -19.86 17.56 18.38
CA ASN A 253 -20.66 18.73 18.72
C ASN A 253 -21.60 18.48 19.92
N ASN A 254 -21.86 17.21 20.27
CA ASN A 254 -22.58 16.84 21.49
C ASN A 254 -21.65 16.65 22.71
N ASP A 255 -20.32 16.66 22.50
CA ASP A 255 -19.30 16.58 23.53
C ASP A 255 -18.58 17.94 23.67
N VAL A 256 -18.88 18.67 24.75
CA VAL A 256 -18.44 20.06 25.02
C VAL A 256 -16.91 20.27 25.10
N LYS A 257 -16.08 19.23 24.91
CA LYS A 257 -14.60 19.29 25.05
C LYS A 257 -13.78 19.11 23.76
N SER A 258 -14.38 18.83 22.60
CA SER A 258 -13.64 18.47 21.37
C SER A 258 -13.44 19.60 20.33
N SER A 259 -13.91 20.82 20.60
CA SER A 259 -13.96 21.90 19.59
C SER A 259 -12.60 22.45 19.12
N GLU A 260 -11.48 22.13 19.78
CA GLU A 260 -10.17 22.70 19.44
C GLU A 260 -9.38 21.93 18.37
N VAL A 261 -9.78 20.69 18.02
CA VAL A 261 -9.04 19.87 17.03
C VAL A 261 -9.38 20.22 15.58
N PHE A 262 -10.57 20.80 15.35
CA PHE A 262 -11.08 21.12 14.01
C PHE A 262 -11.11 22.62 13.68
N SER A 263 -10.60 23.48 14.57
CA SER A 263 -10.40 24.89 14.29
C SER A 263 -9.01 25.10 13.67
N VAL A 264 -8.90 24.81 12.37
CA VAL A 264 -7.81 25.32 11.51
C VAL A 264 -8.46 26.18 10.44
#